data_AF-A0A1V6H2S3-F1
#
_entry.id   AF-A0A1V6H2S3-F1
#
_cell.length_a   1.000
_cell.length_b   1.000
_cell.length_c   1.000
_cell.angle_alpha   90.00
_cell.angle_beta   90.00
_cell.angle_gamma   90.00
#
_symmetry.space_group_name_H-M   'P 1'
#
loop_
_entity.id
_entity.type
_entity.pdbx_description
1 polymer ?
#
loop_
_entity_poly.entity_id
_entity_poly.type
_entity_poly.pdbx_seq_one_letter_code
_entity_poly.pdbx_strand_id
1 'polypeptide(L)'
;MKKAALNLPAILKMICTLAALVVEEPGKGAEKKQKAIQLVHEFILSMGIHIPKAVLDLVLPPMIDQVVGILNQTVWLTPTTLVR
;
A
#
# COMPACT_ATOMS: atom_id res chain seq x y z
N MET A 1 -30.35 -8.67 -3.69
CA MET A 1 -29.06 -8.22 -3.12
C MET A 1 -28.29 -7.49 -4.22
N LYS A 2 -28.10 -6.17 -4.11
CA LYS A 2 -27.27 -5.43 -5.06
C LYS A 2 -25.84 -5.96 -4.93
N LYS A 3 -25.30 -6.61 -5.96
CA LYS A 3 -23.87 -6.90 -6.03
C LYS A 3 -23.18 -5.54 -5.97
N ALA A 4 -22.59 -5.17 -4.83
CA ALA A 4 -21.73 -4.01 -4.77
C ALA A 4 -20.65 -4.26 -5.81
N ALA A 5 -20.61 -3.44 -6.87
CA ALA A 5 -19.53 -3.49 -7.83
C ALA A 5 -18.25 -3.24 -7.04
N LEU A 6 -17.44 -4.29 -6.89
CA LEU A 6 -16.22 -4.26 -6.11
C LEU A 6 -15.31 -3.22 -6.77
N ASN A 7 -15.10 -2.07 -6.12
CA ASN A 7 -14.20 -1.03 -6.63
C ASN A 7 -12.76 -1.49 -6.37
N LEU A 8 -12.28 -2.36 -7.25
CA LEU A 8 -10.98 -3.02 -7.14
C LEU A 8 -9.83 -2.02 -6.93
N PRO A 9 -9.75 -0.88 -7.65
CA PRO A 9 -8.74 0.15 -7.38
C PRO A 9 -8.79 0.71 -5.94
N ALA A 10 -9.98 0.99 -5.43
CA ALA A 10 -10.13 1.51 -4.06
C ALA A 10 -9.71 0.49 -3.01
N ILE A 11 -10.05 -0.79 -3.22
CA ILE A 11 -9.66 -1.88 -2.33
C ILE A 11 -8.14 -2.08 -2.36
N LEU A 12 -7.53 -2.14 -3.55
CA LEU A 12 -6.08 -2.24 -3.68
C LEU A 12 -5.38 -1.07 -2.99
N LYS A 13 -5.90 0.15 -3.12
CA LYS A 13 -5.34 1.33 -2.45
C LYS A 13 -5.42 1.19 -0.93
N MET A 14 -6.56 0.75 -0.41
CA MET A 14 -6.73 0.49 1.02
C MET A 14 -5.75 -0.57 1.54
N ILE A 15 -5.58 -1.68 0.81
CA ILE A 15 -4.63 -2.74 1.18
C ILE A 15 -3.19 -2.21 1.15
N CYS A 16 -2.81 -1.44 0.13
CA CYS A 16 -1.50 -0.80 0.05
C CYS A 16 -1.25 0.15 1.23
N THR A 17 -2.26 0.92 1.64
CA THR A 17 -2.18 1.78 2.83
C THR A 17 -1.94 0.99 4.10
N LEU A 18 -2.70 -0.09 4.31
CA LEU A 18 -2.51 -0.95 5.48
C LEU A 18 -1.12 -1.60 5.49
N ALA A 19 -0.68 -2.13 4.34
CA ALA A 19 0.64 -2.72 4.20
C ALA A 19 1.75 -1.70 4.49
N ALA A 20 1.66 -0.48 3.94
CA ALA A 20 2.61 0.60 4.18
C ALA A 20 2.69 1.00 5.67
N LEU A 21 1.54 1.06 6.35
CA LEU A 21 1.49 1.35 7.80
C LEU A 21 2.10 0.22 8.64
N VAL A 22 1.85 -1.04 8.28
CA VAL A 22 2.35 -2.22 9.02
C VAL A 22 3.86 -2.36 8.91
N VAL A 23 4.44 -2.03 7.74
CA VAL A 23 5.90 -2.15 7.53
C VAL A 23 6.66 -0.92 8.01
N GLU A 24 5.99 0.11 8.52
CA GLU A 24 6.68 1.35 8.84
C GLU A 24 7.60 1.18 10.05
N GLU A 25 8.88 1.45 9.81
CA GLU A 25 9.96 1.50 10.79
C GLU A 25 11.00 2.55 10.35
N PRO A 26 11.77 3.16 11.27
CA PRO A 26 12.80 4.14 10.90
C PRO A 26 13.86 3.57 9.96
N GLY A 27 14.15 4.28 8.86
CA GLY A 27 15.14 3.86 7.86
C GLY A 27 14.62 2.81 6.87
N LYS A 28 15.52 2.20 6.07
CA LYS A 28 15.24 1.01 5.22
C LYS A 28 14.09 1.12 4.20
N GLY A 29 13.85 2.30 3.63
CA GLY A 29 12.72 2.54 2.70
C GLY A 29 12.57 1.53 1.56
N ALA A 30 13.67 1.07 0.95
CA ALA A 30 13.62 0.07 -0.12
C ALA A 30 13.18 -1.33 0.36
N GLU A 31 13.69 -1.78 1.52
CA GLU A 31 13.29 -3.06 2.13
C GLU A 31 11.82 -3.01 2.56
N LYS A 32 11.38 -1.88 3.15
CA LYS A 32 9.98 -1.66 3.54
C LYS A 32 9.03 -1.75 2.34
N LYS A 33 9.39 -1.11 1.22
CA LYS A 33 8.58 -1.18 -0.01
C LYS A 33 8.43 -2.61 -0.51
N GLN A 34 9.50 -3.40 -0.50
CA GLN A 34 9.44 -4.82 -0.91
C GLN A 34 8.54 -5.64 0.03
N LYS A 35 8.67 -5.42 1.35
CA LYS A 35 7.81 -6.08 2.35
C LYS A 35 6.34 -5.69 2.20
N ALA A 36 6.04 -4.42 1.91
CA ALA A 36 4.68 -3.96 1.64
C ALA A 36 4.10 -4.64 0.39
N ILE A 37 4.88 -4.75 -0.70
CA ILE A 37 4.45 -5.46 -1.92
C ILE A 37 4.12 -6.93 -1.61
N GLN A 38 4.98 -7.62 -0.85
CA GLN A 38 4.75 -9.01 -0.45
C GLN A 38 3.47 -9.17 0.38
N LEU A 39 3.25 -8.31 1.38
CA LEU A 39 2.04 -8.33 2.19
C LEU A 39 0.78 -8.10 1.35
N VAL A 40 0.82 -7.20 0.36
CA VAL A 40 -0.31 -6.97 -0.53
C VAL A 40 -0.60 -8.21 -1.38
N HIS A 41 0.43 -8.87 -1.92
CA HIS A 41 0.27 -10.14 -2.66
C HIS A 41 -0.39 -11.22 -1.80
N GLU A 42 0.13 -11.46 -0.59
CA GLU A 42 -0.40 -12.45 0.35
C GLU A 42 -1.86 -12.15 0.73
N PHE A 43 -2.18 -10.88 0.97
CA PHE A 43 -3.52 -10.47 1.34
C PHE A 43 -4.53 -10.67 0.19
N ILE A 44 -4.16 -10.28 -1.03
CA ILE A 44 -5.00 -10.48 -2.23
C ILE A 44 -5.29 -11.97 -2.46
N LEU A 45 -4.25 -12.82 -2.33
CA LEU A 45 -4.39 -14.27 -2.42
C LEU A 45 -5.31 -14.82 -1.33
N SER A 46 -5.18 -14.34 -0.09
CA SER A 46 -6.03 -14.77 1.03
C SER A 46 -7.51 -14.43 0.85
N MET A 47 -7.81 -13.36 0.09
CA MET A 47 -9.18 -12.97 -0.28
C MET A 47 -9.77 -13.80 -1.43
N GLY A 48 -9.02 -14.75 -2.00
CA GLY A 48 -9.42 -15.50 -3.19
C GLY A 48 -9.43 -14.69 -4.49
N ILE A 49 -8.88 -13.47 -4.46
CA ILE A 49 -8.79 -12.60 -5.63
C ILE A 49 -7.61 -13.06 -6.48
N HIS A 50 -7.90 -13.58 -7.68
CA HIS A 50 -6.87 -14.04 -8.60
C HIS A 50 -6.52 -12.91 -9.58
N ILE A 51 -5.47 -12.16 -9.27
CA ILE A 51 -4.85 -11.19 -10.20
C ILE A 51 -3.51 -11.78 -10.65
N PRO A 52 -3.20 -11.78 -11.96
CA PRO A 52 -1.90 -12.23 -12.44
C PRO A 52 -0.75 -11.48 -11.75
N LYS A 53 0.25 -12.22 -11.28
CA LYS A 53 1.41 -11.65 -10.57
C LYS A 53 2.07 -10.51 -11.35
N ALA A 54 2.21 -10.66 -12.68
CA ALA A 54 2.78 -9.62 -13.54
C ALA A 54 1.98 -8.30 -13.53
N VAL A 55 0.65 -8.36 -13.36
CA VAL A 55 -0.21 -7.17 -13.26
C VAL A 55 -0.01 -6.51 -11.89
N LEU A 56 0.05 -7.29 -10.82
CA LEU A 56 0.33 -6.75 -9.48
C LEU A 56 1.72 -6.14 -9.40
N ASP A 57 2.74 -6.81 -9.95
CA ASP A 57 4.11 -6.31 -9.95
C ASP A 57 4.26 -5.00 -10.74
N LEU A 58 3.39 -4.75 -11.72
CA LEU A 58 3.32 -3.48 -12.45
C LEU A 58 2.60 -2.38 -11.66
N VAL A 59 1.52 -2.72 -10.96
CA VAL A 59 0.59 -1.76 -10.34
C VAL A 59 0.94 -1.42 -8.89
N LEU A 60 1.40 -2.39 -8.11
CA LEU A 60 1.68 -2.21 -6.68
C LEU A 60 2.80 -1.22 -6.38
N PRO A 61 3.95 -1.21 -7.08
CA PRO A 61 5.02 -0.27 -6.78
C PRO A 61 4.59 1.21 -6.86
N PRO A 62 3.99 1.72 -7.96
CA PRO A 62 3.55 3.11 -8.02
C PRO A 62 2.38 3.42 -7.07
N MET A 63 1.50 2.45 -6.80
CA MET A 63 0.44 2.63 -5.80
C MET A 63 0.99 2.80 -4.38
N ILE A 64 1.99 1.99 -4.00
CA ILE A 64 2.66 2.10 -2.71
C ILE A 64 3.40 3.44 -2.62
N ASP A 65 4.07 3.89 -3.68
CA ASP A 65 4.72 5.21 -3.68
C ASP A 65 3.71 6.34 -3.46
N GLN A 66 2.55 6.27 -4.10
CA GLN A 66 1.48 7.25 -3.91
C GLN A 66 0.98 7.27 -2.46
N VAL A 67 0.73 6.10 -1.89
CA VAL A 67 0.28 5.94 -0.50
C VAL A 67 1.32 6.47 0.47
N VAL A 68 2.58 6.07 0.33
CA VAL A 68 3.69 6.54 1.17
C VAL A 68 3.85 8.06 1.07
N GLY A 69 3.70 8.64 -0.12
CA GLY A 69 3.68 10.09 -0.31
C GLY A 69 2.60 10.78 0.51
N ILE A 70 1.37 10.23 0.52
CA ILE A 70 0.27 10.75 1.33
C ILE A 70 0.57 10.59 2.83
N LEU A 71 1.07 9.42 3.25
CA LEU A 71 1.37 9.15 4.66
C LEU A 71 2.46 10.07 5.20
N ASN A 72 3.52 10.34 4.42
CA ASN A 72 4.56 11.31 4.76
C ASN A 72 4.02 12.75 4.91
N GLN A 73 2.93 13.09 4.22
CA GLN A 73 2.32 14.43 4.30
C GLN A 73 1.27 14.55 5.42
N THR A 74 0.81 13.43 6.00
CA THR A 74 -0.37 13.41 6.88
C THR A 74 -0.15 12.69 8.20
N VAL A 75 0.33 11.44 8.16
CA VAL A 75 0.43 10.54 9.32
C VAL A 75 1.84 10.57 9.90
N TRP A 76 2.85 10.38 9.05
CA TRP A 76 4.26 10.42 9.44
C TRP A 76 4.74 11.87 9.36
N LEU A 77 4.27 12.69 10.30
CA LEU A 77 4.78 14.05 10.46
C LEU A 77 6.27 13.99 10.76
N THR A 78 7.10 14.28 9.76
CA THR A 78 8.53 14.50 10.00
C THR A 78 8.72 15.72 10.91
N PRO A 79 9.68 15.73 11.84
CA PRO A 79 9.91 16.85 12.75
C PRO A 79 10.09 18.22 12.07
N THR A 80 10.52 18.21 10.80
CA THR A 80 10.72 19.41 9.97
C THR A 80 9.44 20.21 9.68
N THR A 81 8.26 19.64 9.92
CA THR A 81 6.95 20.34 9.77
C THR A 81 6.48 21.08 11.02
N LEU A 82 7.15 20.91 12.16
CA LEU A 82 6.77 21.55 13.44
C LEU A 82 7.52 22.87 13.72
N VAL A 83 8.44 23.27 12.83
CA VAL A 83 9.18 24.54 12.93
C VAL A 83 8.90 25.37 11.69
N ARG A 84 7.70 25.95 11.61
CA ARG A 84 7.40 27.11 10.78
C ARG A 84 6.64 28.13 11.59
#